data_AF-A0AB38WQS8-F1
#
_entry.id   AF-A0AB38WQS8-F1
#
_cell.length_a   1.000
_cell.length_b   1.000
_cell.length_c   1.000
_cell.angle_alpha   90.00
_cell.angle_beta   90.00
_cell.angle_gamma   90.00
#
_symmetry.space_group_name_H-M   'P 1'
#
loop_
_entity.id
_entity.type
_entity.pdbx_description
1 polymer ?
#
loop_
_entity_poly.entity_id
_entity_poly.type
_entity_poly.pdbx_seq_one_letter_code
_entity_poly.pdbx_strand_id
1 'polypeptide(L)'
;MAGALEKDTRVQCRSTGSCTIKDDHLATEKSDPYKVYGKPPIKHADRLAAARFGHVRDCLVPAEKRNDAPDLTQIDWRKMRSEAVIKVCLFRIFSSLGHPIAAKRWFEVQGLRRMKLYTSSGRAVREGRQVESTTTSVKAGKLLCSKVVHAETFSASWNEDGQLWGTAYGQTSK
;
A
#
# COMPACT_ATOMS: atom_id res chain seq x y z
N MET A 1 20.50 -15.44 -13.90
CA MET A 1 20.08 -14.34 -14.80
C MET A 1 19.09 -13.46 -14.05
N ALA A 2 19.53 -12.32 -13.50
CA ALA A 2 18.77 -11.51 -12.55
C ALA A 2 18.77 -10.02 -12.95
N GLY A 3 18.51 -9.72 -14.23
CA GLY A 3 18.70 -8.36 -14.78
C GLY A 3 17.52 -7.75 -15.53
N ALA A 4 16.34 -8.40 -15.54
CA ALA A 4 15.21 -7.95 -16.36
C ALA A 4 14.05 -7.33 -15.56
N LEU A 5 13.95 -7.57 -14.24
CA LEU A 5 12.80 -7.10 -13.43
C LEU A 5 13.01 -5.73 -12.74
N GLU A 6 14.18 -5.10 -12.86
CA GLU A 6 14.50 -3.81 -12.20
C GLU A 6 14.24 -2.57 -13.08
N LYS A 7 13.76 -2.74 -14.31
CA LYS A 7 13.86 -1.66 -15.32
C LYS A 7 12.85 -0.51 -15.22
N ASP A 8 11.77 -0.63 -14.46
CA ASP A 8 10.68 0.37 -14.54
C ASP A 8 10.20 0.95 -13.19
N THR A 9 11.03 0.85 -12.15
CA THR A 9 10.81 1.62 -10.93
C THR A 9 11.80 2.77 -10.91
N ARG A 10 11.49 3.92 -11.52
CA ARG A 10 12.24 5.17 -11.33
C ARG A 10 11.34 6.21 -10.69
N VAL A 11 11.88 6.91 -9.68
CA VAL A 11 11.25 8.13 -9.18
C VAL A 11 11.52 9.21 -10.21
N GLN A 12 10.46 9.76 -10.81
CA GLN A 12 10.58 10.89 -11.73
C GLN A 12 10.24 12.16 -10.97
N CYS A 13 11.25 12.99 -10.70
CA CYS A 13 11.05 14.30 -10.13
C CYS A 13 10.75 15.29 -11.25
N ARG A 14 9.54 15.88 -11.22
CA ARG A 14 9.13 16.95 -12.12
C ARG A 14 9.89 18.23 -11.74
N SER A 15 10.11 19.11 -12.71
CA SER A 15 10.73 20.43 -12.53
C SER A 15 9.98 21.33 -11.53
N THR A 16 8.74 20.98 -11.18
CA THR A 16 7.91 21.63 -10.15
C THR A 16 8.20 21.19 -8.72
N GLY A 17 9.19 20.31 -8.49
CA GLY A 17 9.59 19.85 -7.16
C GLY A 17 8.77 18.70 -6.57
N SER A 18 7.87 18.08 -7.35
CA SER A 18 7.18 16.83 -6.96
C SER A 18 7.86 15.63 -7.59
N CYS A 19 8.09 14.59 -6.79
CA CYS A 19 8.65 13.31 -7.22
C CYS A 19 7.54 12.26 -7.30
N THR A 20 7.21 11.85 -8.52
CA THR A 20 6.17 10.85 -8.78
C THR A 20 6.77 9.46 -8.86
N ILE A 21 6.11 8.48 -8.25
CA ILE A 21 6.41 7.06 -8.42
C ILE A 21 5.48 6.54 -9.50
N LYS A 22 6.04 5.89 -10.53
CA LYS A 22 5.25 5.25 -11.58
C LYS A 22 4.32 4.19 -10.96
N ASP A 23 3.05 4.27 -11.30
CA ASP A 23 2.04 3.26 -11.00
C ASP A 23 1.85 2.31 -12.18
N ASP A 24 1.41 1.08 -11.87
CA ASP A 24 1.08 0.05 -12.86
C ASP A 24 -0.34 0.27 -13.40
N HIS A 25 -1.27 0.63 -12.50
CA HIS A 25 -2.65 0.97 -12.81
C HIS A 25 -3.29 1.74 -11.65
N LEU A 26 -4.49 2.30 -11.86
CA LEU A 26 -5.27 2.91 -10.79
C LEU A 26 -6.21 1.89 -10.14
N ALA A 27 -5.88 1.47 -8.92
CA ALA A 27 -6.64 0.43 -8.22
C ALA A 27 -8.06 0.86 -7.88
N THR A 28 -8.99 -0.08 -8.07
CA THR A 28 -10.41 0.05 -7.73
C THR A 28 -10.89 -1.16 -6.94
N GLU A 29 -12.04 -1.08 -6.28
CA GLU A 29 -12.65 -2.25 -5.62
C GLU A 29 -13.04 -3.34 -6.64
N LYS A 30 -13.20 -3.00 -7.92
CA LYS A 30 -13.51 -3.97 -8.99
C LYS A 30 -12.26 -4.71 -9.47
N SER A 31 -11.17 -4.00 -9.72
CA SER A 31 -9.90 -4.58 -10.21
C SER A 31 -9.08 -5.19 -9.08
N ASP A 32 -9.10 -4.57 -7.90
CA ASP A 32 -8.28 -4.89 -6.74
C ASP A 32 -9.13 -4.88 -5.46
N PRO A 33 -10.04 -5.86 -5.27
CA PRO A 33 -10.90 -5.90 -4.09
C PRO A 33 -10.09 -5.85 -2.79
N TYR A 34 -10.53 -5.04 -1.83
CA TYR A 34 -9.82 -4.90 -0.56
C TYR A 34 -9.77 -6.24 0.19
N LYS A 35 -8.57 -6.65 0.60
CA LYS A 35 -8.34 -7.92 1.30
C LYS A 35 -7.63 -7.70 2.63
N VAL A 36 -8.01 -8.52 3.59
CA VAL A 36 -7.32 -8.66 4.89
C VAL A 36 -6.69 -10.04 4.92
N TYR A 37 -5.39 -10.11 4.61
CA TYR A 37 -4.60 -11.34 4.50
C TYR A 37 -5.24 -12.37 3.53
N GLY A 38 -5.52 -11.90 2.32
CA GLY A 38 -6.07 -12.71 1.23
C GLY A 38 -7.58 -12.94 1.31
N LYS A 39 -8.23 -12.57 2.43
CA LYS A 39 -9.67 -12.80 2.65
C LYS A 39 -10.48 -11.51 2.53
N PRO A 40 -11.77 -11.59 2.17
CA PRO A 40 -12.68 -10.46 2.26
C PRO A 40 -12.74 -9.87 3.69
N PRO A 41 -12.93 -8.55 3.84
CA PRO A 41 -13.03 -7.92 5.15
C PRO A 41 -14.27 -8.40 5.91
N ILE A 42 -14.05 -8.94 7.12
CA ILE A 42 -15.14 -9.37 8.02
C ILE A 42 -15.68 -8.17 8.82
N LYS A 43 -14.78 -7.27 9.26
CA LYS A 43 -15.14 -6.12 10.11
C LYS A 43 -16.02 -5.14 9.34
N HIS A 44 -17.08 -4.67 9.99
CA HIS A 44 -18.02 -3.71 9.38
C HIS A 44 -17.33 -2.38 8.98
N ALA A 45 -16.43 -1.86 9.83
CA ALA A 45 -15.68 -0.64 9.53
C ALA A 45 -14.80 -0.77 8.27
N ASP A 46 -14.17 -1.92 8.07
CA ASP A 46 -13.34 -2.21 6.90
C ASP A 46 -14.20 -2.27 5.63
N ARG A 47 -15.38 -2.91 5.69
CA ARG A 47 -16.34 -2.95 4.57
C ARG A 47 -16.84 -1.55 4.20
N LEU A 48 -17.24 -0.74 5.18
CA LEU A 48 -17.66 0.64 4.94
C LEU A 48 -16.53 1.48 4.35
N ALA A 49 -15.30 1.33 4.84
CA ALA A 49 -14.14 2.02 4.29
C ALA A 49 -13.86 1.59 2.85
N ALA A 50 -13.89 0.29 2.54
CA ALA A 50 -13.69 -0.23 1.19
C ALA A 50 -14.73 0.29 0.20
N ALA A 51 -16.00 0.37 0.62
CA ALA A 51 -17.08 0.93 -0.19
C ALA A 51 -16.92 2.45 -0.41
N ARG A 52 -16.52 3.19 0.63
CA ARG A 52 -16.34 4.65 0.56
C ARG A 52 -15.10 5.07 -0.22
N PHE A 53 -14.02 4.28 -0.14
CA PHE A 53 -12.76 4.49 -0.83
C PHE A 53 -12.58 3.40 -1.91
N GLY A 54 -13.58 3.36 -2.80
CA GLY A 54 -13.68 2.37 -3.88
C GLY A 54 -12.62 2.56 -4.97
N HIS A 55 -12.01 3.75 -5.07
CA HIS A 55 -11.00 4.08 -6.06
C HIS A 55 -9.77 4.71 -5.40
N VAL A 56 -8.54 4.47 -5.89
CA VAL A 56 -7.30 5.04 -5.31
C VAL A 56 -7.33 6.57 -5.21
N ARG A 57 -7.84 7.25 -6.24
CA ARG A 57 -8.13 8.70 -6.27
C ARG A 57 -8.93 9.20 -5.05
N ASP A 58 -9.75 8.38 -4.41
CA ASP A 58 -10.51 8.80 -3.23
C ASP A 58 -9.60 9.17 -2.05
N CYS A 59 -8.43 8.53 -1.99
CA CYS A 59 -7.40 8.70 -0.97
C CYS A 59 -6.48 9.90 -1.19
N LEU A 60 -6.52 10.52 -2.37
CA LEU A 60 -5.62 11.60 -2.75
C LEU A 60 -6.18 12.98 -2.41
N VAL A 61 -5.28 13.97 -2.33
CA VAL A 61 -5.64 15.38 -2.21
C VAL A 61 -6.52 15.81 -3.38
N PRO A 62 -7.43 16.80 -3.20
CA PRO A 62 -8.37 17.20 -4.25
C PRO A 62 -7.74 17.52 -5.61
N ALA A 63 -6.53 18.09 -5.61
CA ALA A 63 -5.79 18.42 -6.83
C ALA A 63 -5.46 17.19 -7.69
N GLU A 64 -5.12 16.05 -7.08
CA GLU A 64 -4.73 14.84 -7.82
C GLU A 64 -5.93 14.03 -8.31
N LYS A 65 -7.12 14.21 -7.74
CA LYS A 65 -8.29 13.38 -8.09
C LYS A 65 -8.68 13.45 -9.56
N ARG A 66 -8.43 14.59 -10.20
CA ARG A 66 -8.83 14.86 -11.59
C ARG A 66 -7.69 14.72 -12.58
N ASN A 67 -6.48 14.47 -12.11
CA ASN A 67 -5.33 14.30 -13.00
C ASN A 67 -5.44 12.96 -13.73
N ASP A 68 -5.07 12.94 -15.01
CA ASP A 68 -5.04 11.70 -15.81
C ASP A 68 -4.01 10.73 -15.26
N ALA A 69 -2.83 11.25 -14.87
CA ALA A 69 -1.76 10.54 -14.18
C ALA A 69 -1.53 11.16 -12.79
N PRO A 70 -2.29 10.74 -11.76
CA PRO A 70 -2.22 11.32 -10.42
C PRO A 70 -0.93 10.93 -9.68
N ASP A 71 -0.40 11.85 -8.89
CA ASP A 71 0.72 11.56 -7.98
C ASP A 71 0.22 10.80 -6.75
N LEU A 72 0.44 9.48 -6.73
CA LEU A 72 0.01 8.61 -5.63
C LEU A 72 0.74 8.89 -4.30
N THR A 73 1.76 9.75 -4.30
CA THR A 73 2.43 10.19 -3.07
C THR A 73 1.66 11.30 -2.33
N GLN A 74 0.71 11.97 -3.01
CA GLN A 74 -0.07 13.08 -2.47
C GLN A 74 -1.36 12.61 -1.80
N ILE A 75 -1.23 11.88 -0.69
CA ILE A 75 -2.36 11.42 0.13
C ILE A 75 -3.05 12.59 0.84
N ASP A 76 -4.39 12.56 0.86
CA ASP A 76 -5.19 13.42 1.73
C ASP A 76 -5.27 12.85 3.15
N TRP A 77 -4.21 13.05 3.94
CA TRP A 77 -4.15 12.58 5.33
C TRP A 77 -5.30 13.12 6.20
N ARG A 78 -5.94 14.23 5.82
CA ARG A 78 -7.08 14.80 6.55
C ARG A 78 -8.34 13.94 6.45
N LYS A 79 -8.46 13.09 5.43
CA LYS A 79 -9.56 12.11 5.29
C LYS A 79 -9.31 10.82 6.08
N MET A 80 -8.07 10.58 6.49
CA MET A 80 -7.62 9.34 7.14
C MET A 80 -7.93 9.36 8.65
N ARG A 81 -9.22 9.42 9.00
CA ARG A 81 -9.69 9.60 10.39
C ARG A 81 -9.89 8.30 11.17
N SER A 82 -9.72 7.14 10.53
CA SER A 82 -9.83 5.85 11.19
C SER A 82 -8.81 4.86 10.63
N GLU A 83 -8.48 3.86 11.44
CA GLU A 83 -7.58 2.78 11.05
C GLU A 83 -8.06 2.03 9.79
N ALA A 84 -9.37 1.77 9.70
CA ALA A 84 -9.96 1.10 8.54
C ALA A 84 -9.74 1.91 7.26
N VAL A 85 -9.94 3.23 7.30
CA VAL A 85 -9.71 4.12 6.15
C VAL A 85 -8.24 4.15 5.78
N ILE A 86 -7.33 4.23 6.75
CA ILE A 86 -5.88 4.19 6.52
C ILE A 86 -5.48 2.89 5.81
N LYS A 87 -5.94 1.75 6.32
CA LYS A 87 -5.63 0.44 5.73
C LYS A 87 -6.14 0.33 4.30
N VAL A 88 -7.40 0.67 4.05
CA VAL A 88 -7.97 0.61 2.69
C VAL A 88 -7.20 1.52 1.74
N CYS A 89 -6.88 2.75 2.15
CA CYS A 89 -6.17 3.67 1.26
C CYS A 89 -4.73 3.22 0.96
N LEU A 90 -4.01 2.70 1.95
CA LEU A 90 -2.71 2.09 1.71
C LEU A 90 -2.82 0.87 0.79
N PHE A 91 -3.85 0.05 0.97
CA PHE A 91 -4.09 -1.08 0.09
C PHE A 91 -4.29 -0.63 -1.35
N ARG A 92 -5.13 0.37 -1.61
CA ARG A 92 -5.34 0.92 -2.96
C ARG A 92 -4.06 1.46 -3.59
N ILE A 93 -3.28 2.22 -2.82
CA ILE A 93 -2.03 2.81 -3.31
C ILE A 93 -1.04 1.70 -3.64
N PHE A 94 -0.85 0.71 -2.77
CA PHE A 94 0.10 -0.37 -3.00
C PHE A 94 -0.35 -1.38 -4.05
N SER A 95 -1.65 -1.56 -4.25
CA SER A 95 -2.20 -2.27 -5.41
C SER A 95 -1.89 -1.52 -6.70
N SER A 96 -2.04 -0.19 -6.70
CA SER A 96 -1.74 0.66 -7.87
C SER A 96 -0.25 0.67 -8.22
N LEU A 97 0.62 0.61 -7.21
CA LEU A 97 2.08 0.54 -7.39
C LEU A 97 2.60 -0.86 -7.76
N GLY A 98 1.76 -1.89 -7.62
CA GLY A 98 2.02 -3.27 -8.06
C GLY A 98 3.06 -4.07 -7.28
N HIS A 99 4.11 -3.45 -6.73
CA HIS A 99 5.25 -4.21 -6.20
C HIS A 99 5.88 -3.67 -4.90
N PRO A 100 6.50 -4.54 -4.08
CA PRO A 100 7.08 -4.17 -2.78
C PRO A 100 8.11 -3.03 -2.84
N ILE A 101 8.94 -2.99 -3.88
CA ILE A 101 9.99 -1.96 -4.01
C ILE A 101 9.37 -0.56 -4.21
N ALA A 102 8.28 -0.43 -4.98
CA ALA A 102 7.59 0.85 -5.13
C ALA A 102 6.91 1.28 -3.83
N ALA A 103 6.31 0.35 -3.08
CA ALA A 103 5.74 0.65 -1.77
C ALA A 103 6.81 1.10 -0.75
N LYS A 104 8.00 0.49 -0.77
CA LYS A 104 9.14 0.95 0.05
C LYS A 104 9.50 2.39 -0.27
N ARG A 105 9.65 2.74 -1.54
CA ARG A 105 9.95 4.12 -1.98
C ARG A 105 8.83 5.09 -1.64
N TRP A 106 7.59 4.63 -1.77
CA TRP A 106 6.43 5.41 -1.35
C TRP A 106 6.53 5.80 0.12
N PHE A 107 6.90 4.84 0.99
CA PHE A 107 7.17 5.13 2.40
C PHE A 107 8.33 6.14 2.58
N GLU A 108 9.41 6.02 1.80
CA GLU A 108 10.54 6.97 1.84
C GLU A 108 10.07 8.41 1.49
N VAL A 109 9.23 8.56 0.47
CA VAL A 109 8.65 9.87 0.08
C VAL A 109 7.75 10.44 1.18
N GLN A 110 7.02 9.59 1.92
CA GLN A 110 6.25 10.04 3.08
C GLN A 110 7.12 10.44 4.29
N GLY A 111 8.45 10.37 4.18
CA GLY A 111 9.39 10.70 5.25
C GLY A 111 9.46 9.64 6.35
N LEU A 112 8.98 8.42 6.09
CA LEU A 112 9.11 7.30 7.01
C LEU A 112 10.57 6.86 7.11
N ARG A 113 10.96 6.38 8.29
CA ARG A 113 12.31 5.89 8.57
C ARG A 113 12.29 4.40 8.96
N ARG A 114 13.45 3.75 8.82
CA ARG A 114 13.68 2.34 9.19
C ARG A 114 12.80 1.35 8.40
N MET A 115 12.69 1.55 7.09
CA MET A 115 11.96 0.62 6.24
C MET A 115 12.72 -0.68 6.10
N LYS A 116 12.03 -1.79 6.33
CA LYS A 116 12.55 -3.14 6.12
C LYS A 116 11.71 -3.82 5.05
N LEU A 117 12.38 -4.23 3.98
CA LEU A 117 11.84 -5.20 3.04
C LEU A 117 12.39 -6.55 3.48
N TYR A 118 11.51 -7.51 3.69
CA TYR A 118 11.91 -8.87 4.02
C TYR A 118 10.97 -9.86 3.33
N THR A 119 11.52 -11.02 3.04
CA THR A 119 10.82 -12.14 2.44
C THR A 119 10.84 -13.27 3.44
N SER A 120 9.68 -13.87 3.69
CA SER A 120 9.54 -15.04 4.55
C SER A 120 8.92 -16.17 3.75
N SER A 121 9.51 -17.36 3.83
CA SER A 121 8.88 -18.59 3.38
C SER A 121 8.07 -19.21 4.52
N GLY A 122 6.96 -19.82 4.18
CA GLY A 122 6.08 -20.55 5.09
C GLY A 122 5.41 -21.69 4.36
N ARG A 123 4.54 -22.43 5.06
CA ARG A 123 3.72 -23.46 4.42
C ARG A 123 2.28 -22.96 4.34
N ALA A 124 1.73 -22.95 3.14
CA ALA A 124 0.31 -22.68 2.91
C ALA A 124 -0.39 -23.97 2.49
N VAL A 125 -1.69 -24.08 2.78
CA VAL A 125 -2.51 -25.16 2.23
C VAL A 125 -3.24 -24.61 1.02
N ARG A 126 -2.91 -25.12 -0.17
CA ARG A 126 -3.62 -24.85 -1.41
C ARG A 126 -4.23 -26.15 -1.89
N GLU A 127 -5.56 -26.16 -2.10
CA GLU A 127 -6.29 -27.33 -2.60
C GLU A 127 -6.02 -28.63 -1.82
N GLY A 128 -5.91 -28.52 -0.49
CA GLY A 128 -5.62 -29.67 0.38
C GLY A 128 -4.16 -30.16 0.36
N ARG A 129 -3.27 -29.52 -0.41
CA ARG A 129 -1.83 -29.81 -0.42
C ARG A 129 -1.04 -28.73 0.32
N GLN A 130 -0.02 -29.15 1.06
CA GLN A 130 0.92 -28.24 1.70
C GLN A 130 1.94 -27.79 0.65
N VAL A 131 1.96 -26.50 0.35
CA VAL A 131 2.89 -25.88 -0.58
C VAL A 131 3.78 -24.88 0.16
N GLU A 132 5.03 -24.78 -0.25
CA GLU A 132 5.89 -23.70 0.19
C GLU A 132 5.36 -22.39 -0.39
N SER A 133 5.13 -21.41 0.47
CA SER A 133 4.59 -20.12 0.11
C SER A 133 5.53 -19.02 0.54
N THR A 134 5.75 -18.07 -0.36
CA THR A 134 6.65 -16.94 -0.12
C THR A 134 5.82 -15.67 0.06
N THR A 135 6.10 -14.93 1.14
CA THR A 135 5.49 -13.62 1.38
C THR A 135 6.59 -12.57 1.40
N THR A 136 6.44 -11.53 0.60
CA THR A 136 7.29 -10.33 0.69
C THR A 136 6.53 -9.26 1.44
N SER A 137 7.16 -8.68 2.46
CA SER A 137 6.56 -7.62 3.26
C SER A 137 7.45 -6.40 3.30
N VAL A 138 6.83 -5.23 3.24
CA VAL A 138 7.47 -3.95 3.55
C VAL A 138 6.90 -3.47 4.87
N LYS A 139 7.78 -3.23 5.83
CA LYS A 139 7.46 -2.59 7.11
C LYS A 139 8.13 -1.23 7.18
N ALA A 140 7.39 -0.20 7.56
CA ALA A 140 7.91 1.13 7.85
C ALA A 140 7.63 1.50 9.31
N GLY A 141 8.57 2.19 9.95
CA GLY A 141 8.45 2.66 11.33
C GLY A 141 7.56 3.89 11.45
N LYS A 142 7.78 4.69 12.50
CA LYS A 142 6.96 5.85 12.86
C LYS A 142 6.88 6.89 11.74
N LEU A 143 5.68 7.30 11.37
CA LEU A 143 5.47 8.48 10.52
C LEU A 143 5.75 9.72 11.37
N LEU A 144 6.70 10.56 10.94
CA LEU A 144 6.96 11.84 11.59
C LEU A 144 6.09 12.98 11.01
N CYS A 145 5.29 12.69 9.98
CA CYS A 145 4.56 13.71 9.23
C CYS A 145 3.14 13.96 9.79
N SER A 146 2.99 15.14 10.39
CA SER A 146 1.74 15.81 10.78
C SER A 146 0.97 15.21 11.96
N LYS A 147 0.44 16.11 12.79
CA LYS A 147 -0.34 15.89 14.02
C LYS A 147 -1.68 15.13 13.81
N VAL A 148 -1.81 14.32 12.76
CA VAL A 148 -3.09 13.78 12.25
C VAL A 148 -3.19 12.26 12.35
N VAL A 149 -2.07 11.52 12.27
CA VAL A 149 -2.07 10.05 12.34
C VAL A 149 -0.97 9.57 13.30
N HIS A 150 -1.34 8.94 14.40
CA HIS A 150 -0.41 8.35 15.35
C HIS A 150 -0.08 6.91 14.98
N ALA A 151 0.61 6.69 13.86
CA ALA A 151 1.07 5.37 13.47
C ALA A 151 2.49 5.12 13.95
N GLU A 152 2.73 3.95 14.54
CA GLU A 152 4.09 3.55 14.89
C GLU A 152 4.66 2.54 13.91
N THR A 153 3.79 1.77 13.25
CA THR A 153 4.17 0.88 12.15
C THR A 153 3.14 0.85 11.04
N PHE A 154 3.63 0.83 9.80
CA PHE A 154 2.85 0.47 8.62
C PHE A 154 3.44 -0.78 7.99
N SER A 155 2.59 -1.61 7.42
CA SER A 155 3.06 -2.71 6.59
C SER A 155 2.15 -3.03 5.43
N ALA A 156 2.76 -3.56 4.39
CA ALA A 156 2.10 -4.13 3.23
C ALA A 156 2.76 -5.46 2.91
N SER A 157 1.97 -6.44 2.45
CA SER A 157 2.46 -7.76 2.13
C SER A 157 1.94 -8.23 0.79
N TRP A 158 2.78 -8.94 0.06
CA TRP A 158 2.49 -9.56 -1.24
C TRP A 158 2.74 -11.06 -1.11
N ASN A 159 1.89 -11.86 -1.75
CA ASN A 159 2.10 -13.31 -1.86
C ASN A 159 3.14 -13.64 -2.95
N GLU A 160 3.41 -14.92 -3.18
CA GLU A 160 4.37 -15.40 -4.19
C GLU A 160 4.01 -15.00 -5.62
N ASP A 161 2.72 -14.81 -5.89
CA ASP A 161 2.19 -14.38 -7.19
C ASP A 161 2.32 -12.86 -7.40
N GLY A 162 2.94 -12.14 -6.45
CA GLY A 162 3.07 -10.68 -6.49
C GLY A 162 1.76 -9.95 -6.21
N GLN A 163 0.71 -10.63 -5.74
CA GLN A 163 -0.56 -10.02 -5.40
C GLN A 163 -0.50 -9.42 -4.00
N LEU A 164 -0.85 -8.13 -3.87
CA LEU A 164 -1.07 -7.51 -2.58
C LEU A 164 -2.27 -8.19 -1.90
N TRP A 165 -2.02 -8.83 -0.77
CA TRP A 165 -3.04 -9.57 -0.02
C TRP A 165 -3.35 -8.98 1.36
N GLY A 166 -2.63 -7.94 1.79
CA GLY A 166 -3.00 -7.23 3.00
C GLY A 166 -2.10 -6.04 3.35
N THR A 167 -2.70 -5.09 4.06
CA THR A 167 -2.02 -3.95 4.69
C THR A 167 -2.36 -3.89 6.17
N ALA A 168 -1.39 -3.48 7.00
CA ALA A 168 -1.60 -3.30 8.42
C ALA A 168 -1.09 -1.96 8.91
N TYR A 169 -1.73 -1.50 9.97
CA TYR A 169 -1.45 -0.30 10.73
C TYR A 169 -1.36 -0.70 12.19
N GLY A 170 -0.29 -0.33 12.87
CA GLY A 170 -0.08 -0.61 14.29
C GLY A 170 0.22 0.66 15.07
N GLN A 171 -0.55 0.90 16.13
CA GLN A 171 -0.18 1.78 17.24
C GLN A 171 0.28 0.86 18.36
N THR A 172 1.48 1.04 18.91
CA THR A 172 1.82 0.34 20.13
C THR A 172 1.13 1.10 21.27
N SER A 173 0.22 0.43 21.96
CA SER A 173 -0.43 1.01 23.15
C SER A 173 0.66 1.31 24.17
N LYS A 174 0.71 2.55 24.65
CA LYS A 174 1.46 2.86 25.87
C LYS A 174 0.80 2.20 27.07
#